data_AF-A0AA40T2F7-F1
#
_entry.id   AF-A0AA40T2F7-F1
#
_cell.length_a   1.000
_cell.length_b   1.000
_cell.length_c   1.000
_cell.angle_alpha   90.00
_cell.angle_beta   90.00
_cell.angle_gamma   90.00
#
_symmetry.space_group_name_H-M   'P 1'
#
loop_
_entity.id
_entity.type
_entity.pdbx_description
1 polymer ?
#
loop_
_entity_poly.entity_id
_entity_poly.type
_entity_poly.pdbx_seq_one_letter_code
_entity_poly.pdbx_strand_id
1 'polypeptide(L)'
;MMIVIFFVVGVILSTAASFVLGIPWLMPIFGAAVPYPIFLSQVRRQQYKSAFWWMLMWGVLQSIAVIVATTIAPDTAAKVIIRGQSYTESMLHWIRTGEGMEGSLRLFLPDHLLHYGIFCILCVVTFSSVALVFGTWMLNYMNFYVAELVKLSAKPWLAAILGWYPWSILRIIGFIATWVALAALGLNLVTRIRGKVPKSAFPKSYMLIGIGFVSADIVVKAVLAPIWQKLLLYALS
;
A
#
# COMPACT_ATOMS: atom_id res chain seq x y z
N MET A 1 12.15 -18.54 9.30
CA MET A 1 11.57 -18.29 10.64
C MET A 1 11.95 -16.92 11.20
N MET A 2 13.24 -16.57 11.32
CA MET A 2 13.66 -15.26 11.87
C MET A 2 13.10 -14.02 11.15
N ILE A 3 13.05 -14.01 9.81
CA ILE A 3 12.50 -12.87 9.04
C ILE A 3 11.00 -12.65 9.33
N VAL A 4 10.23 -13.73 9.46
CA VAL A 4 8.80 -13.67 9.74
C VAL A 4 8.57 -13.09 11.14
N ILE A 5 9.30 -13.59 12.14
CA ILE A 5 9.25 -13.07 13.51
C ILE A 5 9.61 -11.58 13.53
N PHE A 6 10.67 -11.19 12.81
CA PHE A 6 11.07 -9.79 12.69
C PHE A 6 9.95 -8.93 12.10
N PHE A 7 9.25 -9.37 11.05
CA PHE A 7 8.11 -8.63 10.52
C PHE A 7 6.94 -8.56 11.49
N VAL A 8 6.55 -9.68 12.10
CA VAL A 8 5.42 -9.70 13.05
C VAL A 8 5.70 -8.75 14.22
N VAL A 9 6.86 -8.91 14.88
CA VAL A 9 7.24 -8.06 16.01
C VAL A 9 7.45 -6.62 15.56
N GLY A 10 8.15 -6.39 14.46
CA GLY A 10 8.43 -5.06 13.93
C GLY A 10 7.15 -4.30 13.58
N VAL A 11 6.20 -4.93 12.90
CA VAL A 11 4.90 -4.33 12.55
C VAL A 11 4.08 -4.00 13.79
N ILE A 12 4.01 -4.92 14.77
CA ILE A 12 3.29 -4.67 16.03
C ILE A 12 3.91 -3.50 16.79
N LEU A 13 5.23 -3.51 16.99
CA LEU A 13 5.93 -2.46 17.72
C LEU A 13 5.89 -1.11 17.01
N SER A 14 6.08 -1.08 15.69
CA SER A 14 6.01 0.17 14.90
C SER A 14 4.60 0.77 14.91
N THR A 15 3.56 -0.05 14.81
CA THR A 15 2.17 0.39 14.90
C THR A 15 1.86 0.89 16.30
N ALA A 16 2.18 0.10 17.33
CA ALA A 16 1.96 0.49 18.73
C ALA A 16 2.69 1.79 19.09
N ALA A 17 3.98 1.91 18.73
CA ALA A 17 4.75 3.12 18.97
C ALA A 17 4.15 4.35 18.29
N SER A 18 3.66 4.20 17.06
CA SER A 18 3.00 5.31 16.33
C SER A 18 1.71 5.76 17.03
N PHE A 19 0.93 4.82 17.54
CA PHE A 19 -0.31 5.11 18.29
C PHE A 19 -0.02 5.75 19.65
N VAL A 20 0.97 5.24 20.39
CA VAL A 20 1.36 5.78 21.71
C VAL A 20 1.91 7.20 21.59
N LEU A 21 2.74 7.46 20.59
CA LEU A 21 3.35 8.77 20.39
C LEU A 21 2.39 9.80 19.79
N GLY A 22 1.34 9.37 19.09
CA GLY A 22 0.30 10.26 18.58
C GLY A 22 0.73 11.18 17.42
N ILE A 23 1.92 10.98 16.83
CA ILE A 23 2.46 11.83 15.77
C ILE A 23 2.12 11.24 14.39
N PRO A 24 1.38 11.96 13.52
CA PRO A 24 0.85 11.39 12.28
C PRO A 24 1.91 10.84 11.31
N TRP A 25 3.05 11.50 11.19
CA TRP A 25 4.12 11.08 10.27
C TRP A 25 4.92 9.86 10.76
N LEU A 26 4.86 9.52 12.04
CA LEU A 26 5.56 8.33 12.54
C LEU A 26 4.93 7.04 11.99
N MET A 27 3.63 7.05 11.76
CA MET A 27 2.91 5.88 11.25
C MET A 27 3.44 5.38 9.89
N PRO A 28 3.55 6.22 8.83
CA PRO A 28 4.15 5.79 7.58
C PRO A 28 5.68 5.57 7.67
N ILE A 29 6.40 6.33 8.52
CA ILE A 29 7.85 6.22 8.66
C ILE A 29 8.25 4.91 9.36
N PHE A 30 7.69 4.62 10.53
CA PHE A 30 7.99 3.40 11.27
C PHE A 30 7.49 2.16 10.53
N GLY A 31 6.30 2.23 9.92
CA GLY A 31 5.79 1.14 9.09
C GLY A 31 6.69 0.83 7.88
N ALA A 32 7.36 1.84 7.30
CA ALA A 32 8.37 1.64 6.24
C ALA A 32 9.73 1.19 6.79
N ALA A 33 10.12 1.61 7.98
CA ALA A 33 11.42 1.27 8.58
C ALA A 33 11.58 -0.24 8.83
N VAL A 34 10.49 -0.96 9.10
CA VAL A 34 10.47 -2.41 9.32
C VAL A 34 10.85 -3.19 8.04
N PRO A 35 10.12 -3.10 6.92
CA PRO A 35 10.42 -3.84 5.69
C PRO A 35 11.70 -3.42 4.99
N TYR A 36 12.12 -2.16 5.12
CA TYR A 36 13.17 -1.57 4.29
C TYR A 36 14.53 -2.30 4.34
N PRO A 37 15.10 -2.67 5.51
CA PRO A 37 16.39 -3.35 5.58
C PRO A 37 16.37 -4.72 4.89
N ILE A 38 15.27 -5.48 5.07
CA ILE A 38 15.10 -6.78 4.43
C ILE A 38 14.96 -6.61 2.93
N PHE A 39 14.09 -5.69 2.49
CA PHE A 39 13.91 -5.38 1.07
C PHE A 39 15.25 -5.03 0.40
N LEU A 40 15.97 -4.05 0.95
CA LEU A 40 17.22 -3.56 0.38
C LEU A 40 18.30 -4.67 0.36
N SER A 41 18.38 -5.48 1.41
CA SER A 41 19.29 -6.63 1.46
C SER A 41 18.98 -7.64 0.35
N GLN A 42 17.70 -7.99 0.16
CA GLN A 42 17.29 -8.95 -0.87
C GLN A 42 17.52 -8.42 -2.29
N VAL A 43 17.25 -7.14 -2.55
CA VAL A 43 17.52 -6.50 -3.84
C VAL A 43 19.02 -6.43 -4.11
N ARG A 44 19.85 -6.08 -3.11
CA ARG A 44 21.33 -6.10 -3.24
C ARG A 44 21.88 -7.49 -3.55
N ARG A 45 21.25 -8.53 -3.00
CA ARG A 45 21.57 -9.94 -3.28
C ARG A 45 20.94 -10.47 -4.58
N GLN A 46 20.25 -9.61 -5.35
CA GLN A 46 19.54 -9.97 -6.59
C GLN A 46 18.44 -11.01 -6.39
N GLN A 47 17.94 -11.17 -5.15
CA GLN A 47 16.86 -12.09 -4.79
C GLN A 47 15.49 -11.45 -4.98
N TYR A 48 15.18 -10.99 -6.20
CA TYR A 48 13.97 -10.22 -6.52
C TYR A 48 12.67 -10.93 -6.15
N LYS A 49 12.59 -12.24 -6.41
CA LYS A 49 11.43 -13.07 -6.04
C LYS A 49 11.19 -13.03 -4.53
N SER A 50 12.26 -13.16 -3.75
CA SER A 50 12.14 -13.12 -2.31
C SER A 50 11.80 -11.72 -1.80
N ALA A 51 12.41 -10.66 -2.36
CA ALA A 51 12.04 -9.28 -2.03
C ALA A 51 10.54 -9.04 -2.26
N PHE A 52 10.02 -9.42 -3.43
CA PHE A 52 8.61 -9.30 -3.78
C PHE A 52 7.69 -10.00 -2.76
N TRP A 53 7.93 -11.28 -2.47
CA TRP A 53 7.09 -12.03 -1.53
C TRP A 53 7.17 -11.51 -0.09
N TRP A 54 8.35 -11.07 0.35
CA TRP A 54 8.48 -10.46 1.68
C TRP A 54 7.71 -9.15 1.81
N MET A 55 7.67 -8.35 0.75
CA MET A 55 6.91 -7.09 0.76
C MET A 55 5.40 -7.33 0.70
N LEU A 56 4.94 -8.36 -0.01
CA LEU A 56 3.53 -8.77 0.06
C LEU A 56 3.15 -9.25 1.46
N MET A 57 3.97 -10.10 2.07
CA MET A 57 3.75 -10.59 3.43
C MET A 57 3.71 -9.43 4.44
N TRP A 58 4.66 -8.49 4.34
CA TRP A 58 4.66 -7.29 5.16
C TRP A 58 3.37 -6.47 4.97
N GLY A 59 2.92 -6.26 3.73
CA GLY A 59 1.69 -5.52 3.45
C GLY A 59 0.47 -6.14 4.13
N VAL A 60 0.35 -7.47 4.12
CA VAL A 60 -0.72 -8.19 4.83
C VAL A 60 -0.61 -8.01 6.34
N LEU A 61 0.58 -8.20 6.92
CA LEU A 61 0.80 -8.04 8.36
C LEU A 61 0.51 -6.62 8.83
N GLN A 62 1.01 -5.62 8.10
CA GLN A 62 0.75 -4.20 8.35
C GLN A 62 -0.75 -3.93 8.31
N SER A 63 -1.46 -4.48 7.32
CA SER A 63 -2.90 -4.30 7.18
C SER A 63 -3.68 -4.82 8.37
N ILE A 64 -3.38 -6.05 8.80
CA ILE A 64 -4.01 -6.65 9.99
C ILE A 64 -3.71 -5.80 11.23
N ALA A 65 -2.46 -5.41 11.44
CA ALA A 65 -2.07 -4.63 12.61
C ALA A 65 -2.77 -3.26 12.68
N VAL A 66 -2.84 -2.54 11.55
CA VAL A 66 -3.49 -1.24 11.49
C VAL A 66 -5.00 -1.34 11.65
N ILE A 67 -5.65 -2.34 11.04
CA ILE A 67 -7.08 -2.58 11.22
C ILE A 67 -7.38 -2.87 12.70
N VAL A 68 -6.64 -3.80 13.34
CA VAL A 68 -6.83 -4.13 14.76
C VAL A 68 -6.58 -2.93 15.66
N ALA A 69 -5.50 -2.18 15.43
CA ALA A 69 -5.19 -0.99 16.22
C ALA A 69 -6.26 0.10 16.06
N THR A 70 -6.80 0.27 14.86
CA THR A 70 -7.89 1.22 14.58
C THR A 70 -9.18 0.81 15.29
N THR A 71 -9.49 -0.49 15.33
CA THR A 71 -10.65 -1.02 16.06
C THR A 71 -10.52 -0.82 17.58
N ILE A 72 -9.31 -0.95 18.14
CA ILE A 72 -9.07 -0.80 19.58
C ILE A 72 -9.07 0.67 20.01
N ALA A 73 -8.46 1.56 19.20
CA ALA A 73 -8.26 2.97 19.55
C ALA A 73 -8.63 3.90 18.37
N PRO A 74 -9.92 4.01 18.02
CA PRO A 74 -10.37 4.75 16.83
C PRO A 74 -10.05 6.25 16.88
N ASP A 75 -10.16 6.89 18.04
CA ASP A 75 -9.87 8.33 18.20
C ASP A 75 -8.39 8.63 17.99
N THR A 76 -7.50 7.74 18.45
CA THR A 76 -6.07 7.84 18.20
C THR A 76 -5.76 7.56 16.74
N ALA A 77 -6.37 6.52 16.16
CA ALA A 77 -6.20 6.16 14.76
C ALA A 77 -6.57 7.31 13.83
N ALA A 78 -7.67 8.02 14.10
CA ALA A 78 -8.11 9.20 13.36
C ALA A 78 -7.08 10.34 13.37
N LYS A 79 -6.32 10.48 14.47
CA LYS A 79 -5.26 11.48 14.59
C LYS A 79 -3.97 11.05 13.87
N VAL A 80 -3.56 9.79 14.03
CA VAL A 80 -2.25 9.32 13.56
C VAL A 80 -2.25 8.84 12.10
N ILE A 81 -3.41 8.43 11.57
CA ILE A 81 -3.53 7.97 10.19
C ILE A 81 -3.91 9.15 9.30
N ILE A 82 -2.89 9.74 8.69
CA ILE A 82 -3.02 10.84 7.74
C ILE A 82 -4.00 10.44 6.62
N ARG A 83 -4.97 11.31 6.33
CA ARG A 83 -6.08 11.10 5.38
C ARG A 83 -7.12 10.03 5.74
N GLY A 84 -6.99 9.31 6.86
CA GLY A 84 -7.91 8.24 7.25
C GLY A 84 -9.38 8.68 7.22
N GLN A 85 -9.74 9.71 7.99
CA GLN A 85 -11.12 10.21 8.05
C GLN A 85 -11.63 10.73 6.71
N SER A 86 -10.89 11.64 6.06
CA SER A 86 -11.28 12.23 4.78
C SER A 86 -11.48 11.19 3.67
N TYR A 87 -10.66 10.12 3.68
CA TYR A 87 -10.80 9.03 2.73
C TYR A 87 -12.03 8.19 3.04
N THR A 88 -12.25 7.82 4.32
CA THR A 88 -13.45 7.09 4.74
C THR A 88 -14.73 7.84 4.39
N GLU A 89 -14.82 9.15 4.65
CA GLU A 89 -15.97 9.98 4.31
C GLU A 89 -16.25 9.97 2.80
N SER A 90 -15.20 10.15 1.99
CA SER A 90 -15.30 10.13 0.52
C SER A 90 -15.78 8.76 0.01
N MET A 91 -15.28 7.67 0.59
CA MET A 91 -15.66 6.31 0.22
C MET A 91 -17.10 5.99 0.64
N LEU A 92 -17.51 6.36 1.85
CA LEU A 92 -18.89 6.18 2.31
C LEU A 92 -19.89 7.01 1.49
N HIS A 93 -19.50 8.22 1.10
CA HIS A 93 -20.29 9.03 0.17
C HIS A 93 -20.49 8.28 -1.15
N TRP A 94 -19.40 7.81 -1.78
CA TRP A 94 -19.48 7.03 -3.01
C TRP A 94 -20.32 5.76 -2.88
N ILE A 95 -20.19 5.00 -1.78
CA ILE A 95 -21.01 3.80 -1.57
C ILE A 95 -22.50 4.16 -1.57
N ARG A 96 -22.88 5.26 -0.89
CA ARG A 96 -24.27 5.68 -0.75
C ARG A 96 -24.86 6.32 -2.01
N THR A 97 -24.09 7.13 -2.74
CA THR A 97 -24.61 7.96 -3.84
C THR A 97 -24.18 7.47 -5.22
N GLY A 98 -23.07 6.74 -5.32
CA GLY A 98 -22.40 6.39 -6.58
C GLY A 98 -21.55 7.53 -7.15
N GLU A 99 -21.58 8.69 -6.52
CA GLU A 99 -20.82 9.87 -6.92
C GLU A 99 -19.45 9.90 -6.24
N GLY A 100 -18.44 10.40 -6.94
CA GLY A 100 -17.09 10.57 -6.40
C GLY A 100 -16.01 9.91 -7.24
N MET A 101 -14.80 9.93 -6.71
CA MET A 101 -13.58 9.53 -7.42
C MET A 101 -13.65 8.07 -7.90
N GLU A 102 -14.21 7.16 -7.11
CA GLU A 102 -14.26 5.74 -7.45
C GLU A 102 -15.20 5.41 -8.63
N GLY A 103 -16.22 6.24 -8.87
CA GLY A 103 -17.23 6.02 -9.92
C GLY A 103 -16.88 6.59 -11.30
N SER A 104 -15.83 7.41 -11.43
CA SER A 104 -15.53 8.14 -12.65
C SER A 104 -14.08 7.99 -13.11
N LEU A 105 -13.89 7.41 -14.29
CA LEU A 105 -12.57 7.26 -14.92
C LEU A 105 -11.82 8.60 -15.04
N ARG A 106 -12.54 9.68 -15.34
CA ARG A 106 -11.95 11.02 -15.49
C ARG A 106 -11.39 11.56 -14.17
N LEU A 107 -11.96 11.15 -13.04
CA LEU A 107 -11.55 11.59 -11.72
C LEU A 107 -10.41 10.73 -11.17
N PHE A 108 -10.49 9.40 -11.26
CA PHE A 108 -9.47 8.56 -10.64
C PHE A 108 -8.21 8.35 -11.49
N LEU A 109 -8.32 8.33 -12.82
CA LEU A 109 -7.19 7.97 -13.68
C LEU A 109 -5.99 8.94 -13.53
N PRO A 110 -6.18 10.28 -13.54
CA PRO A 110 -5.08 11.22 -13.35
C PRO A 110 -4.36 10.99 -12.02
N ASP A 111 -5.10 10.79 -10.93
CA ASP A 111 -4.53 10.54 -9.60
C ASP A 111 -3.77 9.20 -9.53
N HIS A 112 -4.26 8.16 -10.21
CA HIS A 112 -3.57 6.86 -10.24
C HIS A 112 -2.25 6.95 -10.99
N LEU A 113 -2.24 7.64 -12.14
CA LEU A 113 -1.03 7.87 -12.92
C LEU A 113 -0.05 8.78 -12.16
N LEU A 114 -0.55 9.81 -11.48
CA LEU A 114 0.27 10.71 -10.66
C LEU A 114 0.92 9.96 -9.50
N HIS A 115 0.15 9.20 -8.72
CA HIS A 115 0.69 8.41 -7.61
C HIS A 115 1.70 7.36 -8.09
N TYR A 116 1.44 6.69 -9.22
CA TYR A 116 2.37 5.74 -9.80
C TYR A 116 3.65 6.42 -10.30
N GLY A 117 3.54 7.57 -10.96
CA GLY A 117 4.67 8.36 -11.43
C GLY A 117 5.55 8.87 -10.28
N ILE A 118 4.94 9.47 -9.25
CA ILE A 118 5.63 9.91 -8.02
C ILE A 118 6.33 8.72 -7.38
N PHE A 119 5.63 7.59 -7.23
CA PHE A 119 6.22 6.37 -6.66
C PHE A 119 7.44 5.91 -7.45
N CYS A 120 7.36 5.86 -8.78
CA CYS A 120 8.48 5.48 -9.64
C CYS A 120 9.70 6.40 -9.45
N ILE A 121 9.47 7.72 -9.43
CA ILE A 121 10.54 8.70 -9.22
C ILE A 121 11.19 8.50 -7.85
N LEU A 122 10.38 8.37 -6.78
CA LEU A 122 10.88 8.14 -5.43
C LEU A 122 11.67 6.83 -5.33
N CYS A 123 11.24 5.76 -6.02
CA CYS A 123 11.95 4.49 -6.00
C CYS A 123 13.40 4.63 -6.48
N VAL A 124 13.62 5.44 -7.53
CA VAL A 124 14.94 5.66 -8.12
C VAL A 124 15.75 6.64 -7.29
N VAL A 125 15.18 7.81 -6.94
CA VAL A 125 15.91 8.91 -6.29
C VAL A 125 16.33 8.56 -4.86
N THR A 126 15.46 7.89 -4.10
CA THR A 126 15.71 7.68 -2.66
C THR A 126 16.17 6.26 -2.35
N PHE A 127 16.62 5.51 -3.35
CA PHE A 127 16.82 4.06 -3.23
C PHE A 127 15.64 3.40 -2.55
N SER A 128 14.44 3.80 -2.95
CA SER A 128 13.22 3.13 -2.52
C SER A 128 12.79 3.34 -1.06
N SER A 129 13.54 4.11 -0.25
CA SER A 129 13.17 4.41 1.15
C SER A 129 11.91 5.28 1.27
N VAL A 130 11.88 6.46 0.62
CA VAL A 130 10.75 7.39 0.67
C VAL A 130 9.56 6.84 -0.13
N ALA A 131 9.81 6.11 -1.21
CA ALA A 131 8.76 5.38 -1.92
C ALA A 131 8.00 4.41 -1.01
N LEU A 132 8.70 3.77 -0.08
CA LEU A 132 8.09 2.88 0.89
C LEU A 132 7.28 3.65 1.95
N VAL A 133 7.75 4.80 2.42
CA VAL A 133 6.96 5.70 3.28
C VAL A 133 5.67 6.10 2.59
N PHE A 134 5.73 6.46 1.30
CA PHE A 134 4.57 6.77 0.48
C PHE A 134 3.62 5.56 0.34
N GLY A 135 4.15 4.36 0.11
CA GLY A 135 3.38 3.12 0.08
C GLY A 135 2.67 2.82 1.40
N THR A 136 3.38 2.95 2.53
CA THR A 136 2.84 2.76 3.88
C THR A 136 1.75 3.78 4.18
N TRP A 137 1.95 5.05 3.80
CA TRP A 137 0.93 6.09 3.92
C TRP A 137 -0.35 5.71 3.19
N MET A 138 -0.24 5.25 1.94
CA MET A 138 -1.39 4.79 1.16
C MET A 138 -2.12 3.61 1.80
N LEU A 139 -1.34 2.59 2.19
CA LEU A 139 -1.89 1.39 2.80
C LEU A 139 -2.62 1.69 4.11
N ASN A 140 -2.06 2.58 4.95
CA ASN A 140 -2.62 2.88 6.26
C ASN A 140 -3.98 3.58 6.20
N TYR A 141 -4.18 4.57 5.33
CA TYR A 141 -5.50 5.22 5.23
C TYR A 141 -6.55 4.26 4.65
N MET A 142 -6.14 3.32 3.78
CA MET A 142 -7.04 2.28 3.28
C MET A 142 -7.45 1.30 4.39
N ASN A 143 -6.49 0.91 5.24
CA ASN A 143 -6.76 0.07 6.41
C ASN A 143 -7.70 0.74 7.41
N PHE A 144 -7.51 2.04 7.65
CA PHE A 144 -8.41 2.82 8.49
C PHE A 144 -9.85 2.82 7.94
N TYR A 145 -10.00 3.02 6.64
CA TYR A 145 -11.30 2.89 5.97
C TYR A 145 -11.92 1.51 6.15
N VAL A 146 -11.16 0.43 5.95
CA VAL A 146 -11.68 -0.94 6.13
C VAL A 146 -12.16 -1.15 7.57
N ALA A 147 -11.41 -0.68 8.57
CA ALA A 147 -11.81 -0.80 9.98
C ALA A 147 -13.11 -0.04 10.27
N GLU A 148 -13.24 1.20 9.81
CA GLU A 148 -14.46 2.01 9.98
C GLU A 148 -15.65 1.42 9.20
N LEU A 149 -15.42 0.90 7.99
CA LEU A 149 -16.45 0.22 7.21
C LEU A 149 -17.00 -1.00 7.97
N VAL A 150 -16.13 -1.82 8.54
CA VAL A 150 -16.52 -2.99 9.34
C VAL A 150 -17.34 -2.57 10.55
N LYS A 151 -16.93 -1.49 11.23
CA LYS A 151 -17.61 -0.95 12.41
C LYS A 151 -19.01 -0.40 12.10
N LEU A 152 -19.19 0.21 10.94
CA LEU A 152 -20.46 0.83 10.51
C LEU A 152 -21.41 -0.15 9.80
N SER A 153 -20.94 -1.34 9.45
CA SER A 153 -21.66 -2.30 8.61
C SER A 153 -22.63 -3.18 9.41
N ALA A 154 -23.83 -3.38 8.88
CA ALA A 154 -24.77 -4.39 9.39
C ALA A 154 -24.23 -5.82 9.22
N LYS A 155 -23.34 -6.05 8.25
CA LYS A 155 -22.66 -7.33 7.98
C LYS A 155 -21.13 -7.15 8.05
N PRO A 156 -20.53 -7.13 9.26
CA PRO A 156 -19.11 -6.80 9.46
C PRO A 156 -18.15 -7.71 8.69
N TRP A 157 -18.42 -9.01 8.62
CA TRP A 157 -17.58 -9.97 7.90
C TRP A 157 -17.55 -9.72 6.38
N LEU A 158 -18.70 -9.34 5.81
CA LEU A 158 -18.82 -9.05 4.39
C LEU A 158 -18.12 -7.72 4.06
N ALA A 159 -18.29 -6.71 4.92
CA ALA A 159 -17.57 -5.44 4.83
C ALA A 159 -16.04 -5.63 4.92
N ALA A 160 -15.55 -6.51 5.80
CA ALA A 160 -14.12 -6.77 5.92
C ALA A 160 -13.51 -7.33 4.62
N ILE A 161 -14.25 -8.22 3.93
CA ILE A 161 -13.83 -8.81 2.65
C ILE A 161 -13.97 -7.79 1.52
N LEU A 162 -15.13 -7.13 1.41
CA LEU A 162 -15.43 -6.21 0.31
C LEU A 162 -14.67 -4.87 0.41
N GLY A 163 -14.26 -4.48 1.61
CA GLY A 163 -13.44 -3.27 1.84
C GLY A 163 -12.07 -3.36 1.16
N TRP A 164 -11.59 -4.58 0.88
CA TRP A 164 -10.42 -4.82 0.04
C TRP A 164 -10.82 -4.97 -1.42
N TYR A 165 -10.90 -3.82 -2.10
CA TYR A 165 -11.20 -3.78 -3.51
C TYR A 165 -10.23 -4.62 -4.35
N PRO A 166 -10.72 -5.42 -5.32
CA PRO A 166 -9.87 -6.23 -6.19
C PRO A 166 -8.84 -5.38 -6.92
N TRP A 167 -9.24 -4.22 -7.43
CA TRP A 167 -8.34 -3.30 -8.14
C TRP A 167 -7.25 -2.73 -7.21
N SER A 168 -7.56 -2.42 -5.96
CA SER A 168 -6.57 -2.01 -4.96
C SER A 168 -5.54 -3.10 -4.67
N ILE A 169 -5.94 -4.38 -4.63
CA ILE A 169 -5.01 -5.51 -4.49
C ILE A 169 -4.09 -5.59 -5.71
N LEU A 170 -4.64 -5.47 -6.93
CA LEU A 170 -3.85 -5.42 -8.16
C LEU A 170 -2.83 -4.28 -8.10
N ARG A 171 -3.25 -3.09 -7.65
CA ARG A 171 -2.37 -1.93 -7.49
C ARG A 171 -1.24 -2.20 -6.51
N ILE A 172 -1.52 -2.78 -5.34
CA ILE A 172 -0.48 -3.10 -4.35
C ILE A 172 0.56 -4.05 -4.96
N ILE A 173 0.11 -5.10 -5.64
CA ILE A 173 1.00 -6.05 -6.33
C ILE A 173 1.82 -5.33 -7.41
N GLY A 174 1.18 -4.48 -8.21
CA GLY A 174 1.83 -3.71 -9.28
C GLY A 174 2.89 -2.74 -8.76
N PHE A 175 2.60 -2.03 -7.67
CA PHE A 175 3.54 -1.13 -7.01
C PHE A 175 4.73 -1.91 -6.45
N ILE A 176 4.50 -3.02 -5.74
CA ILE A 176 5.60 -3.85 -5.18
C ILE A 176 6.46 -4.46 -6.28
N ALA A 177 5.88 -4.93 -7.38
CA ALA A 177 6.65 -5.47 -8.51
C ALA A 177 7.50 -4.37 -9.19
N THR A 178 6.90 -3.20 -9.44
CA THR A 178 7.62 -2.02 -9.97
C THR A 178 8.75 -1.59 -9.03
N TRP A 179 8.48 -1.61 -7.73
CA TRP A 179 9.40 -1.22 -6.68
C TRP A 179 10.68 -2.07 -6.68
N VAL A 180 10.52 -3.39 -6.76
CA VAL A 180 11.66 -4.34 -6.85
C VAL A 180 12.54 -4.01 -8.05
N ALA A 181 11.93 -3.68 -9.20
CA ALA A 181 12.68 -3.36 -10.42
C ALA A 181 13.39 -2.00 -10.35
N LEU A 182 12.70 -0.97 -9.87
CA LEU A 182 13.26 0.38 -9.76
C LEU A 182 14.29 0.51 -8.64
N ALA A 183 14.18 -0.26 -7.56
CA ALA A 183 15.23 -0.35 -6.54
C ALA A 183 16.53 -0.89 -7.12
N ALA A 184 16.46 -1.93 -7.96
CA ALA A 184 17.62 -2.47 -8.67
C ALA A 184 18.21 -1.42 -9.63
N LEU A 185 17.36 -0.68 -10.35
CA LEU A 185 17.80 0.43 -11.21
C LEU A 185 18.52 1.52 -10.42
N GLY A 186 17.97 1.98 -9.30
CA GLY A 186 18.58 3.01 -8.45
C GLY A 186 19.96 2.60 -7.92
N LEU A 187 20.11 1.34 -7.47
CA LEU A 187 21.41 0.79 -7.06
C LEU A 187 22.41 0.72 -8.23
N ASN A 188 21.94 0.34 -9.42
CA ASN A 188 22.78 0.29 -10.62
C ASN A 188 23.23 1.69 -11.08
N LEU A 189 22.37 2.70 -10.99
CA LEU A 189 22.74 4.08 -11.32
C LEU A 189 23.83 4.60 -10.38
N VAL A 190 23.73 4.33 -9.08
CA VAL A 190 24.73 4.81 -8.12
C VAL A 190 26.04 4.04 -8.19
N THR A 191 26.02 2.76 -8.55
CA THR A 191 27.27 2.04 -8.86
C THR A 191 27.96 2.63 -10.09
N ARG A 192 27.20 3.00 -11.14
CA ARG A 192 27.75 3.69 -12.33
C ARG A 192 28.31 5.08 -12.00
N ILE A 193 27.59 5.89 -11.21
CA ILE A 193 28.05 7.22 -10.79
C ILE A 193 29.37 7.10 -9.99
N ARG A 194 29.55 6.01 -9.24
CA ARG A 194 30.80 5.70 -8.52
C ARG A 194 31.90 5.07 -9.41
N GLY A 195 31.73 5.07 -10.73
CA GLY A 195 32.68 4.52 -11.70
C GLY A 195 32.82 2.99 -11.67
N LYS A 196 31.87 2.26 -11.07
CA LYS A 196 31.91 0.80 -10.97
C LYS A 196 30.94 0.15 -11.97
N VAL A 197 31.30 -1.04 -12.44
CA VAL A 197 30.41 -1.86 -13.28
C VAL A 197 29.26 -2.39 -12.41
N PRO A 198 27.99 -2.14 -12.79
CA PRO A 198 26.84 -2.71 -12.08
C PRO A 198 26.91 -4.22 -12.06
N LYS A 199 26.73 -4.81 -10.89
CA LYS A 199 26.74 -6.28 -10.71
C LYS A 199 25.40 -6.95 -11.08
N SER A 200 24.34 -6.17 -11.24
CA SER A 200 22.97 -6.64 -11.31
C SER A 200 22.34 -6.29 -12.65
N ALA A 201 21.73 -7.28 -13.30
CA ALA A 201 20.86 -7.04 -14.44
C ALA A 201 19.54 -6.40 -13.97
N PHE A 202 19.00 -5.47 -14.78
CA PHE A 202 17.70 -4.89 -14.50
C PHE A 202 16.59 -5.95 -14.63
N PRO A 203 15.76 -6.18 -13.60
CA PRO A 203 14.75 -7.24 -13.62
C PRO A 203 13.51 -6.81 -14.43
N LYS A 204 13.62 -6.85 -15.77
CA LYS A 204 12.59 -6.43 -16.72
C LYS A 204 11.23 -7.10 -16.49
N SER A 205 11.22 -8.38 -16.11
CA SER A 205 9.99 -9.13 -15.83
C SER A 205 9.17 -8.49 -14.72
N TYR A 206 9.80 -8.04 -13.62
CA TYR A 206 9.09 -7.39 -12.51
C TYR A 206 8.55 -6.00 -12.90
N MET A 207 9.26 -5.28 -13.76
CA MET A 207 8.75 -4.02 -14.32
C MET A 207 7.51 -4.26 -15.18
N LEU A 208 7.55 -5.25 -16.08
CA LEU A 208 6.42 -5.59 -16.95
C LEU A 208 5.22 -6.10 -16.14
N ILE A 209 5.46 -6.93 -15.12
CA ILE A 209 4.42 -7.36 -14.17
C ILE A 209 3.84 -6.14 -13.47
N GLY A 210 4.68 -5.23 -12.98
CA GLY A 210 4.25 -4.01 -12.31
C GLY A 210 3.31 -3.15 -13.15
N ILE A 211 3.72 -2.83 -14.37
CA ILE A 211 2.92 -2.07 -15.34
C ILE A 211 1.62 -2.81 -15.68
N GLY A 212 1.70 -4.13 -15.90
CA GLY A 212 0.55 -4.98 -16.20
C GLY A 212 -0.51 -4.93 -15.09
N PHE A 213 -0.10 -5.07 -13.83
CA PHE A 213 -1.00 -5.02 -12.68
C PHE A 213 -1.59 -3.62 -12.44
N VAL A 214 -0.82 -2.55 -12.64
CA VAL A 214 -1.34 -1.17 -12.54
C VAL A 214 -2.32 -0.85 -13.68
N SER A 215 -2.07 -1.37 -14.87
CA SER A 215 -2.99 -1.23 -16.00
C SER A 215 -4.27 -2.04 -15.76
N ALA A 216 -4.13 -3.25 -15.22
CA ALA A 216 -5.27 -4.09 -14.83
C ALA A 216 -6.10 -3.46 -13.71
N ASP A 217 -5.47 -2.82 -12.71
CA ASP A 217 -6.17 -2.02 -11.67
C ASP A 217 -7.12 -0.99 -12.30
N ILE A 218 -6.65 -0.20 -13.26
CA ILE A 218 -7.47 0.80 -13.94
C ILE A 218 -8.67 0.16 -14.66
N VAL A 219 -8.44 -0.91 -15.42
CA VAL A 219 -9.49 -1.59 -16.20
C VAL A 219 -10.50 -2.26 -15.28
N VAL A 220 -10.03 -3.01 -14.27
CA VAL A 220 -10.88 -3.71 -13.31
C VAL A 220 -11.70 -2.72 -12.50
N LYS A 221 -11.10 -1.60 -12.06
CA LYS A 221 -11.82 -0.54 -11.37
C LYS A 221 -12.92 0.06 -12.26
N ALA A 222 -12.59 0.41 -13.50
CA ALA A 222 -13.56 1.02 -14.43
C ALA A 222 -14.79 0.14 -14.69
N VAL A 223 -14.61 -1.19 -14.71
CA VAL A 223 -15.69 -2.15 -14.98
C VAL A 223 -16.43 -2.56 -13.70
N LEU A 224 -15.72 -2.85 -12.61
CA LEU A 224 -16.32 -3.44 -11.41
C LEU A 224 -16.82 -2.40 -10.40
N ALA A 225 -16.39 -1.14 -10.45
CA ALA A 225 -16.78 -0.14 -9.46
C ALA A 225 -18.32 -0.06 -9.23
N PRO A 226 -19.19 -0.03 -10.26
CA PRO A 226 -20.64 0.03 -10.05
C PRO A 226 -21.22 -1.23 -9.37
N ILE A 227 -20.66 -2.40 -9.66
CA ILE A 227 -21.07 -3.67 -9.05
C ILE A 227 -20.63 -3.70 -7.59
N TRP A 228 -19.38 -3.31 -7.34
CA TRP A 228 -18.80 -3.30 -5.99
C TRP A 228 -19.51 -2.32 -5.06
N GLN A 229 -19.92 -1.16 -5.59
CA GLN A 229 -20.72 -0.18 -4.87
C GLN A 229 -22.00 -0.82 -4.32
N LYS A 230 -22.76 -1.55 -5.15
CA LYS A 230 -24.00 -2.23 -4.74
C LYS A 230 -23.75 -3.28 -3.67
N LEU A 231 -22.67 -4.05 -3.80
CA LEU A 231 -22.28 -5.05 -2.80
C LEU A 231 -21.92 -4.40 -1.45
N LEU A 232 -21.20 -3.29 -1.47
CA LEU A 232 -20.86 -2.53 -0.26
C LEU A 232 -22.08 -1.86 0.37
N LEU A 233 -23.00 -1.34 -0.44
CA LEU A 233 -24.26 -0.80 0.06
C LEU A 233 -25.09 -1.88 0.75
N TYR A 234 -25.15 -3.08 0.17
CA TYR A 234 -25.80 -4.24 0.79
C TYR A 234 -25.10 -4.71 2.09
N ALA A 235 -23.79 -4.55 2.20
CA ALA A 235 -23.08 -4.85 3.43
C ALA A 235 -23.44 -3.84 4.54
N LEU A 236 -23.56 -2.56 4.19
CA LEU A 236 -23.91 -1.48 5.12
C LEU A 236 -25.37 -1.53 5.61
N SER A 237 -26.30 -2.04 4.80
CA SER A 237 -27.72 -2.22 5.15
C SER A 237 -28.03 -3.56 5.81
#